data_AF-A0A7X8EWN7-F1
#
_entry.id   AF-A0A7X8EWN7-F1
#
_cell.length_a   1.000
_cell.length_b   1.000
_cell.length_c   1.000
_cell.angle_alpha   90.00
_cell.angle_beta   90.00
_cell.angle_gamma   90.00
#
_symmetry.space_group_name_H-M   'P 1'
#
loop_
_entity.id
_entity.type
_entity.pdbx_description
1 polymer ?
#
loop_
_entity_poly.entity_id
_entity_poly.type
_entity_poly.pdbx_seq_one_letter_code
_entity_poly.pdbx_strand_id
1 'polypeptide(L)'
;MERLNQEEWKQLIADYRSSGLSAPAWCQQKQISIHKLRYWINKINRALPVEKTEQQWVSVLQSGPNASSSDITVKIANAEISISEGFNKQLFLEVVQVLSSLC
;
A
#
# COMPACT_ATOMS: atom_id res chain seq x y z
N MET A 1 14.70 15.49 -31.35
CA MET A 1 13.90 15.24 -30.12
C MET A 1 12.60 16.00 -30.30
N GLU A 2 11.52 15.30 -30.64
CA GLU A 2 10.18 15.90 -30.69
C GLU A 2 9.81 16.45 -29.32
N ARG A 3 9.46 17.74 -29.29
CA ARG A 3 8.96 18.40 -28.09
C ARG A 3 7.45 18.20 -28.08
N LEU A 4 7.01 17.16 -27.39
CA LEU A 4 5.58 16.97 -27.14
C LEU A 4 5.04 18.17 -26.33
N ASN A 5 3.96 18.76 -26.81
CA ASN A 5 3.24 19.84 -26.17
C ASN A 5 2.44 19.32 -24.96
N GLN A 6 1.83 20.24 -24.20
CA GLN A 6 1.09 19.86 -22.99
C GLN A 6 -0.14 18.99 -23.27
N GLU A 7 -0.78 19.13 -24.44
CA GLU A 7 -1.98 18.37 -24.80
C GLU A 7 -1.63 16.92 -25.16
N GLU A 8 -0.54 16.70 -25.89
CA GLU A 8 -0.02 15.38 -26.22
C GLU A 8 0.37 14.62 -24.94
N TRP A 9 0.96 15.30 -23.95
CA TRP A 9 1.24 14.70 -22.65
C TRP A 9 -0.02 14.32 -21.87
N LYS A 10 -1.12 15.07 -21.99
CA LYS A 10 -2.39 14.69 -21.35
C LYS A 10 -2.93 13.40 -21.96
N GLN A 11 -2.87 13.26 -23.28
CA GLN A 11 -3.30 12.03 -23.97
C GLN A 11 -2.43 10.84 -23.56
N LEU A 12 -1.11 11.00 -23.55
CA LEU A 12 -0.18 9.96 -23.11
C LEU A 12 -0.43 9.53 -21.66
N ILE A 13 -0.75 10.46 -20.76
CA ILE A 13 -1.08 10.13 -19.37
C ILE A 13 -2.45 9.46 -19.25
N ALA A 14 -3.42 9.83 -20.08
CA ALA A 14 -4.72 9.14 -20.14
C ALA A 14 -4.54 7.69 -20.61
N ASP A 15 -3.73 7.47 -21.66
CA ASP A 15 -3.35 6.14 -22.15
C ASP A 15 -2.59 5.33 -21.10
N TYR A 16 -1.68 5.96 -20.36
CA TYR A 16 -1.00 5.32 -19.24
C TYR A 16 -2.00 4.87 -18.16
N ARG A 17 -2.92 5.76 -17.76
CA ARG A 17 -3.93 5.46 -16.73
C ARG A 17 -4.90 4.38 -17.16
N SER A 18 -5.29 4.34 -18.44
CA SER A 18 -6.19 3.31 -18.98
C SER A 18 -5.49 1.97 -19.20
N SER A 19 -4.17 1.96 -19.42
CA SER A 19 -3.42 0.72 -19.66
C SER A 19 -3.38 -0.24 -18.47
N GLY A 20 -3.57 0.26 -17.24
CA GLY A 20 -3.43 -0.54 -16.01
C GLY A 20 -2.02 -1.09 -15.76
N LEU A 21 -1.04 -0.70 -16.58
CA LEU A 21 0.35 -1.15 -16.46
C LEU A 21 1.11 -0.32 -15.43
N SER A 22 2.17 -0.91 -14.87
CA SER A 22 3.10 -0.15 -14.04
C SER A 22 3.87 0.88 -14.89
N ALA A 23 4.19 2.04 -14.30
CA ALA A 23 4.97 3.09 -14.95
C ALA A 23 6.22 2.59 -15.72
N PRO A 24 7.08 1.72 -15.17
CA PRO A 24 8.24 1.21 -15.92
C PRO A 24 7.84 0.35 -17.13
N ALA A 25 6.84 -0.53 -16.99
CA ALA A 25 6.39 -1.39 -18.08
C ALA A 25 5.77 -0.58 -19.23
N TRP A 26 4.96 0.43 -18.90
CA TRP A 26 4.38 1.32 -19.90
C TRP A 26 5.43 2.20 -20.59
N CYS A 27 6.40 2.72 -19.82
CA CYS A 27 7.52 3.51 -20.35
C CYS A 27 8.38 2.70 -21.33
N GLN A 28 8.61 1.40 -21.05
CA GLN A 28 9.34 0.51 -21.95
C GLN A 28 8.59 0.32 -23.28
N GLN A 29 7.28 0.08 -23.24
CA GLN A 29 6.47 -0.10 -24.46
C GLN A 29 6.41 1.15 -25.33
N LYS A 30 6.29 2.34 -24.71
CA LYS A 30 6.19 3.62 -25.42
C LYS A 30 7.55 4.27 -25.70
N GLN A 31 8.66 3.66 -25.26
CA GLN A 31 10.02 4.19 -25.33
C GLN A 31 10.16 5.61 -24.72
N ILE A 32 9.43 5.85 -23.64
CA ILE A 32 9.42 7.14 -22.93
C ILE A 32 10.27 7.00 -21.66
N SER A 33 11.04 8.04 -21.33
CA SER A 33 11.75 8.10 -20.05
C SER A 33 10.76 8.18 -18.88
N ILE A 34 10.91 7.29 -17.89
CA ILE A 34 10.10 7.29 -16.66
C ILE A 34 10.17 8.62 -15.92
N HIS A 35 11.31 9.31 -15.95
CA HIS A 35 11.46 10.63 -15.33
C HIS A 35 10.59 11.67 -16.02
N LYS A 36 10.50 11.64 -17.36
CA LYS A 36 9.62 12.53 -18.13
C LYS A 36 8.15 12.25 -17.81
N LEU A 37 7.75 10.99 -17.76
CA LEU A 37 6.38 10.61 -17.40
C LEU A 37 6.00 11.14 -16.00
N ARG A 38 6.84 10.90 -15.00
CA ARG A 38 6.61 11.39 -13.63
C ARG A 38 6.55 12.91 -13.55
N TYR A 39 7.45 13.60 -14.24
CA TYR A 39 7.46 15.05 -14.31
C TYR A 39 6.14 15.60 -14.86
N TRP A 40 5.65 15.04 -15.98
CA TRP A 40 4.42 15.50 -16.61
C TRP A 40 3.16 15.15 -15.83
N ILE A 41 3.11 13.99 -15.17
CA ILE A 41 2.04 13.64 -14.23
C ILE A 41 1.95 14.69 -13.12
N ASN A 42 3.08 15.02 -12.49
CA ASN A 42 3.11 16.01 -11.41
C ASN A 42 2.74 17.41 -11.92
N LYS A 43 3.25 17.80 -13.09
CA LYS A 43 2.97 19.10 -13.71
C LYS A 43 1.49 19.25 -14.05
N ILE A 44 0.85 18.22 -14.61
CA ILE A 44 -0.58 18.25 -14.96
C ILE A 44 -1.45 18.19 -13.70
N ASN A 45 -1.10 17.35 -12.71
CA ASN A 45 -1.84 17.29 -11.45
C ASN A 45 -1.80 18.62 -10.67
N ARG A 46 -0.70 19.37 -10.75
CA ARG A 46 -0.60 20.71 -10.15
C ARG A 46 -1.35 21.80 -10.92
N ALA A 47 -1.55 21.60 -12.23
CA ALA A 47 -2.24 22.55 -13.09
C ALA A 47 -3.76 22.33 -13.12
N LEU A 48 -4.23 21.15 -12.72
CA LEU A 48 -5.63 20.98 -12.35
C LEU A 48 -5.92 21.90 -11.17
N PRO A 49 -7.05 22.63 -11.16
CA PRO A 49 -7.54 23.25 -9.94
C PRO A 49 -7.64 22.11 -8.94
N VAL A 50 -6.67 22.06 -8.03
CA VAL A 50 -6.85 21.38 -6.77
C VAL A 50 -8.01 22.17 -6.20
N GLU A 51 -9.24 21.69 -6.36
CA GLU A 51 -10.23 21.92 -5.31
C GLU A 51 -9.41 21.70 -4.06
N LYS A 52 -9.27 22.74 -3.25
CA LYS A 52 -8.66 22.62 -1.94
C LYS A 52 -9.57 21.66 -1.17
N THR A 53 -9.48 20.37 -1.46
CA THR A 53 -9.34 19.38 -0.43
C THR A 53 -8.11 19.89 0.31
N GLU A 54 -8.38 20.80 1.26
CA GLU A 54 -7.70 20.80 2.55
C GLU A 54 -7.27 19.39 2.77
N GLN A 55 -5.97 19.18 3.02
CA GLN A 55 -5.43 17.87 3.30
C GLN A 55 -6.37 17.23 4.31
N GLN A 56 -7.31 16.41 3.82
CA GLN A 56 -8.22 15.68 4.66
C GLN A 56 -7.28 14.60 5.12
N TRP A 57 -6.61 14.91 6.22
CA TRP A 57 -6.22 13.93 7.20
C TRP A 57 -7.49 13.13 7.44
N VAL A 58 -7.65 12.06 6.65
CA VAL A 58 -8.55 10.99 7.03
C VAL A 58 -7.96 10.55 8.34
N SER A 59 -8.63 10.90 9.43
CA SER A 59 -8.45 10.19 10.68
C SER A 59 -8.64 8.74 10.30
N VAL A 60 -7.54 8.01 10.20
CA VAL A 60 -7.58 6.58 10.34
C VAL A 60 -8.16 6.45 11.73
N LEU A 61 -9.46 6.14 11.80
CA LEU A 61 -9.94 5.39 12.94
C LEU A 61 -9.01 4.19 12.91
N GLN A 62 -7.97 4.25 13.74
CA GLN A 62 -7.48 3.06 14.36
C GLN A 62 -8.77 2.45 14.90
N SER A 63 -9.27 1.45 14.19
CA SER A 63 -9.65 0.22 14.84
C SER A 63 -8.39 -0.28 15.57
N GLY A 64 -7.90 0.51 16.53
CA GLY A 64 -7.35 -0.06 17.73
C GLY A 64 -8.42 -1.01 18.22
N PRO A 65 -8.04 -2.18 18.72
CA PRO A 65 -9.00 -3.11 19.25
C PRO A 65 -9.85 -2.35 20.27
N ASN A 66 -11.06 -2.00 19.85
CA ASN A 66 -12.08 -1.48 20.74
C ASN A 66 -12.69 -2.73 21.36
N ALA A 67 -11.87 -3.36 22.17
CA ALA A 67 -12.20 -4.38 23.12
C ALA A 67 -11.08 -4.27 24.14
N SER A 68 -11.45 -3.96 25.36
CA SER A 68 -10.77 -4.45 26.56
C SER A 68 -10.66 -5.98 26.48
N SER A 69 -9.83 -6.49 25.57
CA SER A 69 -9.47 -7.89 25.41
C SER A 69 -8.04 -8.00 25.91
N SER A 70 -7.85 -8.66 27.05
CA SER A 70 -6.57 -8.85 27.73
C SER A 70 -5.72 -9.88 26.98
N ASP A 71 -5.46 -9.59 25.72
CA ASP A 71 -4.86 -10.54 24.80
C ASP A 71 -3.34 -10.39 24.85
N ILE A 72 -2.65 -11.51 25.05
CA ILE A 72 -1.20 -11.58 24.98
C ILE A 72 -0.83 -11.97 23.56
N THR A 73 -0.12 -11.09 22.85
CA THR A 73 0.43 -11.39 21.52
C THR A 73 1.95 -11.53 21.58
N VAL A 74 2.46 -12.69 21.17
CA VAL A 74 3.89 -12.98 21.05
C VAL A 74 4.25 -13.11 19.57
N LYS A 75 5.25 -12.35 19.12
CA LYS A 75 5.78 -12.41 17.75
C LYS A 75 7.23 -12.88 17.75
N ILE A 76 7.53 -13.94 16.99
CA ILE A 76 8.88 -14.48 16.81
C ILE A 76 9.13 -14.61 15.31
N ALA A 77 9.97 -13.74 14.75
CA ALA A 77 10.25 -13.67 13.32
C ALA A 77 8.96 -13.62 12.46
N ASN A 78 8.66 -14.69 11.72
CA ASN A 78 7.48 -14.82 10.87
C ASN A 78 6.29 -15.55 11.54
N ALA A 79 6.40 -15.90 12.83
CA ALA A 79 5.35 -16.53 13.60
C ALA A 79 4.70 -15.53 14.57
N GLU A 80 3.37 -15.60 14.68
CA GLU A 80 2.56 -14.80 15.59
C GLU A 80 1.61 -15.71 16.37
N ILE A 81 1.59 -15.52 17.69
CA ILE A 81 0.72 -16.24 18.62
C ILE A 81 -0.09 -15.19 19.38
N SER A 82 -1.40 -15.15 19.17
CA SER A 82 -2.33 -14.28 19.89
C SER A 82 -3.19 -15.13 20.82
N ILE A 83 -3.19 -14.79 22.12
CA ILE A 83 -3.89 -15.52 23.17
C ILE A 83 -4.89 -14.58 23.82
N SER A 84 -6.18 -14.92 23.77
CA SER A 84 -7.24 -14.14 24.40
C SER A 84 -7.63 -14.67 25.77
N GLU A 85 -8.30 -13.84 26.59
CA GLU A 85 -8.89 -14.32 27.86
C GLU A 85 -9.85 -15.50 27.65
N GLY A 86 -9.82 -16.48 28.56
CA GLY A 86 -10.66 -17.68 28.47
C GLY A 86 -10.13 -18.76 27.52
N PHE A 87 -8.92 -18.61 26.98
CA PHE A 87 -8.30 -19.65 26.16
C PHE A 87 -8.13 -20.98 26.91
N ASN A 88 -8.13 -22.07 26.15
CA ASN A 88 -7.88 -23.40 26.68
C ASN A 88 -6.38 -23.61 26.95
N LYS A 89 -6.01 -23.59 28.23
CA LYS A 89 -4.63 -23.79 28.69
C LYS A 89 -4.02 -25.12 28.26
N GLN A 90 -4.81 -26.20 28.28
CA GLN A 90 -4.35 -27.54 27.92
C GLN A 90 -3.99 -27.61 26.43
N LEU A 91 -4.91 -27.13 25.57
CA LEU A 91 -4.68 -27.07 24.13
C LEU A 91 -3.47 -26.19 23.79
N PHE A 92 -3.35 -25.03 24.45
CA PHE A 92 -2.21 -24.14 24.23
C PHE A 92 -0.88 -24.79 24.61
N LEU A 93 -0.84 -25.51 25.74
CA LEU A 93 0.35 -26.23 26.18
C LEU A 93 0.76 -27.33 25.19
N GLU A 94 -0.20 -28.10 24.67
CA GLU A 94 0.05 -29.13 23.65
C GLU A 94 0.65 -28.52 22.37
N VAL A 95 0.11 -27.39 21.91
CA VAL A 95 0.64 -26.66 20.75
C VAL A 95 2.08 -26.20 21.01
N VAL A 96 2.35 -25.59 22.17
CA VAL A 96 3.70 -25.13 22.53
C VAL A 96 4.69 -26.29 22.62
N GLN A 97 4.29 -27.45 23.15
CA GLN A 97 5.12 -28.65 23.20
C GLN A 97 5.52 -29.13 21.81
N VAL A 98 4.56 -29.20 20.88
CA VAL A 98 4.84 -29.56 19.48
C VAL A 98 5.83 -28.58 18.86
N LEU A 99 5.60 -27.26 19.02
CA LEU A 99 6.52 -26.23 18.51
C LEU A 99 7.93 -26.35 19.12
N SER A 100 8.04 -26.68 20.41
CA SER A 100 9.33 -26.89 21.08
C SER A 100 10.08 -28.15 20.62
N SER A 101 9.37 -29.16 20.13
CA SER A 101 9.98 -30.40 19.61
C SER A 101 10.49 -30.28 18.18
N LEU A 102 10.08 -29.23 17.45
CA LEU A 102 10.48 -28.96 16.07
C LEU A 102 11.74 -28.06 15.98
N CYS A 103 12.20 -27.54 17.11
CA CYS A 103 13.39 -26.71 17.28
C CYS A 103 14.43 -27.44 18.13
#